data_AF-A0A8T2IWM5-F1
#
_entry.id   AF-A0A8T2IWM5-F1
#
_cell.length_a   1.000
_cell.length_b   1.000
_cell.length_c   1.000
_cell.angle_alpha   90.00
_cell.angle_beta   90.00
_cell.angle_gamma   90.00
#
_symmetry.space_group_name_H-M   'P 1'
#
loop_
_entity.id
_entity.type
_entity.pdbx_description
1 polymer ?
#
loop_
_entity_poly.entity_id
_entity_poly.type
_entity_poly.pdbx_seq_one_letter_code
_entity_poly.pdbx_strand_id
1 'polypeptide(L)'
;MNREGAPGKSAEEMYIQQKVRVLLMLRKMGSNLTANEEAFLRSYAGVVNSQLSQLPQHSLDQGAEDVVMAFSRSETEDRRQ
;
A
#
# COMPACT_ATOMS: atom_id res chain seq x y z
N MET A 1 -28.93 4.43 10.34
CA MET A 1 -27.76 4.00 9.55
C MET A 1 -28.27 3.65 8.16
N ASN A 2 -28.34 4.63 7.24
CA ASN A 2 -28.79 4.41 5.86
C ASN A 2 -27.66 3.73 5.09
N ARG A 3 -27.57 2.41 5.22
CA ARG A 3 -26.68 1.60 4.37
C ARG A 3 -27.49 1.21 3.15
N GLU A 4 -27.68 2.18 2.26
CA GLU A 4 -28.05 1.95 0.86
C GLU A 4 -26.91 1.15 0.23
N GLY A 5 -26.90 -0.16 0.51
CA GLY A 5 -25.97 -1.10 -0.08
C GLY A 5 -26.28 -1.16 -1.56
N ALA A 6 -25.39 -0.62 -2.38
CA ALA A 6 -25.45 -0.73 -3.83
C ALA A 6 -25.84 -2.18 -4.24
N PRO A 7 -26.70 -2.33 -5.25
CA PRO A 7 -27.36 -3.60 -5.56
C PRO A 7 -26.35 -4.73 -5.83
N GLY A 8 -26.59 -5.88 -5.18
CA GLY A 8 -26.61 -7.19 -5.85
C GLY A 8 -25.37 -7.70 -6.58
N LYS A 9 -24.15 -7.43 -6.10
CA LYS A 9 -22.96 -8.06 -6.70
C LYS A 9 -22.76 -9.48 -6.20
N SER A 10 -22.48 -10.40 -7.12
CA SER A 10 -22.19 -11.79 -6.77
C SER A 10 -20.90 -11.92 -5.95
N ALA A 11 -20.72 -13.04 -5.24
CA ALA A 11 -19.48 -13.30 -4.51
C ALA A 11 -18.24 -13.26 -5.44
N GLU A 12 -18.40 -13.72 -6.67
CA GLU A 12 -17.36 -13.69 -7.70
C GLU A 12 -17.01 -12.25 -8.13
N GLU A 13 -18.01 -11.41 -8.39
CA GLU A 13 -17.78 -10.01 -8.75
C GLU A 13 -17.10 -9.23 -7.63
N MET A 14 -17.45 -9.54 -6.39
CA MET A 14 -16.80 -8.97 -5.21
C MET A 14 -15.33 -9.41 -5.15
N TYR A 15 -15.05 -10.69 -5.36
CA TYR A 15 -13.70 -11.22 -5.43
C TYR A 15 -12.88 -10.52 -6.51
N ILE A 16 -13.43 -10.37 -7.72
CA ILE A 16 -12.76 -9.70 -8.84
C ILE A 16 -12.45 -8.25 -8.48
N GLN A 17 -13.42 -7.50 -7.94
CA GLN A 17 -13.23 -6.11 -7.56
C GLN A 17 -12.15 -5.95 -6.49
N GLN A 18 -12.15 -6.81 -5.47
CA GLN A 18 -11.15 -6.79 -4.41
C GLN A 18 -9.76 -7.18 -4.93
N LYS A 19 -9.66 -8.24 -5.73
CA LYS A 19 -8.39 -8.70 -6.29
C LYS A 19 -7.77 -7.65 -7.20
N VAL A 20 -8.55 -7.01 -8.08
CA VAL A 20 -8.09 -5.89 -8.90
C VAL A 20 -7.55 -4.77 -8.02
N ARG A 21 -8.26 -4.38 -6.97
CA ARG A 21 -7.82 -3.32 -6.03
C ARG A 21 -6.47 -3.63 -5.41
N VAL A 22 -6.31 -4.85 -4.90
CA VAL A 22 -5.08 -5.30 -4.21
C VAL A 22 -3.91 -5.32 -5.17
N LEU A 23 -4.07 -5.88 -6.37
CA LEU A 23 -3.00 -5.94 -7.36
C LEU A 23 -2.57 -4.55 -7.84
N LEU A 24 -3.52 -3.63 -8.01
CA LEU A 24 -3.21 -2.24 -8.32
C LEU A 24 -2.45 -1.56 -7.18
N MET A 25 -2.79 -1.89 -5.94
CA MET A 25 -2.09 -1.35 -4.77
C MET A 25 -0.66 -1.89 -4.67
N LEU A 26 -0.46 -3.19 -4.85
CA LEU A 26 0.87 -3.82 -4.85
C LEU A 26 1.79 -3.17 -5.89
N ARG A 27 1.28 -2.99 -7.11
CA ARG A 27 2.01 -2.28 -8.17
C ARG A 27 2.31 -0.84 -7.79
N LYS A 28 1.37 -0.12 -7.15
CA LYS A 28 1.58 1.24 -6.67
C LYS A 28 2.66 1.32 -5.57
N MET A 29 2.75 0.29 -4.73
CA MET A 29 3.79 0.15 -3.69
C MET A 29 5.13 -0.36 -4.24
N GLY A 30 5.28 -0.49 -5.56
CA GLY A 30 6.54 -0.90 -6.20
C GLY A 30 6.79 -2.40 -6.23
N SER A 31 5.81 -3.23 -5.84
CA SER A 31 5.91 -4.68 -5.97
C SER A 31 5.64 -5.13 -7.41
N ASN A 32 6.36 -6.17 -7.85
CA ASN A 32 6.10 -6.80 -9.14
C ASN A 32 4.88 -7.71 -9.08
N LEU A 33 4.15 -7.78 -10.19
CA LEU A 33 3.05 -8.73 -10.38
C LEU A 33 3.53 -9.92 -11.22
N THR A 34 2.97 -11.09 -10.96
CA THR A 34 3.20 -12.28 -11.77
C THR A 34 2.51 -12.19 -13.12
N ALA A 35 2.93 -13.02 -14.08
CA ALA A 35 2.31 -13.06 -15.41
C ALA A 35 0.79 -13.36 -15.36
N ASN A 36 0.35 -14.22 -14.42
CA ASN A 36 -1.05 -14.55 -14.22
C ASN A 36 -1.85 -13.39 -13.65
N GLU A 37 -1.26 -12.58 -12.77
CA GLU A 37 -1.90 -11.39 -12.21
C GLU A 37 -2.01 -10.28 -13.26
N GLU A 38 -0.98 -10.09 -14.08
CA GLU A 38 -1.04 -9.17 -15.22
C GLU A 38 -2.11 -9.62 -16.24
N ALA A 39 -2.22 -10.93 -16.51
CA ALA A 39 -3.29 -11.46 -17.34
C ALA A 39 -4.67 -11.23 -16.73
N PHE A 40 -4.82 -11.43 -15.43
CA PHE A 40 -6.06 -11.17 -14.69
C PHE A 40 -6.47 -9.70 -14.81
N LEU A 41 -5.54 -8.76 -14.63
CA LEU A 41 -5.81 -7.32 -14.78
C LEU A 41 -6.22 -6.96 -16.22
N ARG A 42 -5.63 -7.59 -17.24
CA ARG A 42 -6.05 -7.40 -18.64
C ARG A 42 -7.47 -7.92 -18.88
N SER A 43 -7.82 -9.10 -18.37
CA SER A 43 -9.16 -9.67 -18.50
C SER A 43 -10.25 -8.81 -17.85
N TYR A 44 -9.91 -8.07 -16.79
CA TYR A 44 -10.84 -7.20 -16.06
C TYR A 44 -10.49 -5.71 -16.21
N ALA A 45 -10.03 -5.30 -17.40
CA ALA A 45 -9.60 -3.92 -17.68
C ALA A 45 -10.67 -2.86 -17.38
N GLY A 46 -11.96 -3.17 -17.56
CA GLY A 46 -13.06 -2.26 -17.19
C GLY A 46 -13.09 -1.95 -15.69
N VAL A 47 -12.87 -2.96 -14.84
CA VAL A 47 -12.79 -2.80 -13.39
C VAL A 47 -11.51 -2.06 -13.01
N VAL A 48 -10.39 -2.35 -13.68
CA VAL A 48 -9.12 -1.63 -13.50
C VAL A 48 -9.31 -0.15 -13.75
N ASN A 49 -9.89 0.23 -14.88
CA ASN A 49 -10.10 1.63 -15.25
C ASN A 49 -11.02 2.35 -14.25
N SER A 50 -12.06 1.68 -13.76
CA SER A 50 -12.96 2.24 -12.75
C SER A 50 -12.26 2.49 -11.41
N GLN A 51 -11.34 1.61 -11.01
CA GLN A 51 -10.69 1.69 -9.69
C GLN A 51 -9.40 2.50 -9.68
N LEU A 52 -8.69 2.62 -10.80
CA LEU A 52 -7.38 3.26 -10.87
C LEU A 52 -7.40 4.69 -10.30
N SER A 53 -8.42 5.48 -10.65
CA SER A 53 -8.62 6.86 -10.18
C SER A 53 -9.13 6.95 -8.74
N GLN A 54 -9.59 5.84 -8.16
CA GLN A 54 -10.11 5.77 -6.78
C GLN A 54 -9.06 5.27 -5.78
N LEU A 55 -7.90 4.81 -6.25
CA LEU A 55 -6.86 4.32 -5.37
C LEU A 55 -6.38 5.46 -4.46
N PRO A 56 -6.32 5.24 -3.14
CA PRO A 56 -5.82 6.25 -2.22
C PRO A 56 -4.41 6.68 -2.63
N GLN A 57 -4.14 7.98 -2.52
CA GLN A 57 -2.79 8.51 -2.62
C GLN A 57 -2.04 8.10 -1.36
N HIS A 58 -1.31 6.98 -1.43
CA HIS A 58 -0.37 6.64 -0.37
C HIS A 58 0.74 7.68 -0.39
N SER A 59 0.90 8.43 0.70
CA SER A 59 2.20 9.03 1.00
C SER A 59 3.15 7.85 1.23
N LEU A 60 4.15 7.70 0.38
CA LEU A 60 5.25 6.74 0.55
C LEU A 60 6.14 7.09 1.76
N ASP A 61 5.67 8.01 2.61
CA ASP A 61 6.35 8.64 3.74
C ASP A 61 6.42 7.74 4.98
N GLN A 62 5.93 6.49 4.89
CA GLN A 62 6.13 5.47 5.92
C GLN A 62 7.46 4.70 5.73
N GLY A 63 8.38 5.26 4.94
CA GLY A 63 9.76 4.77 4.83
C GLY A 63 10.53 4.94 6.14
N ALA A 64 11.75 4.39 6.19
CA ALA A 64 12.54 4.35 7.42
C ALA A 64 12.77 5.75 8.00
N GLU A 65 12.09 6.07 9.10
CA GLU A 65 12.42 7.24 9.91
C GLU A 65 13.85 7.08 10.42
N ASP A 66 14.71 8.04 10.07
CA ASP A 66 16.12 8.04 10.42
C ASP A 66 16.29 8.39 11.91
N VAL A 67 17.08 7.59 12.62
CA VAL A 67 17.36 7.78 14.04
C VAL A 67 18.69 8.50 14.18
N VAL A 68 18.64 9.75 14.62
CA VAL A 68 19.83 10.56 14.88
C VAL A 68 20.47 10.10 16.20
N MET A 69 21.60 9.40 16.14
CA MET A 69 22.38 9.05 17.34
C MET A 69 23.24 10.25 17.76
N ALA A 70 22.89 10.90 18.87
CA ALA A 70 23.76 11.87 19.53
C ALA A 70 24.68 11.17 20.54
N PHE A 71 25.98 11.14 20.25
CA PHE A 71 26.99 10.70 21.22
C PHE A 71 27.45 11.88 22.07
N SER A 72 27.01 11.93 23.34
CA SER A 72 27.56 12.88 24.31
C SER A 72 28.95 12.44 24.75
N ARG A 73 29.97 13.24 24.44
CA ARG A 73 31.31 13.09 25.02
C ARG A 73 31.30 13.72 26.42
N SER A 74 31.46 12.91 27.46
CA SER A 74 31.76 13.38 28.81
C SER A 74 32.98 12.61 29.34
N GLU A 75 34.17 13.06 28.97
CA GLU A 75 35.39 12.72 29.71
C GLU A 75 35.53 13.75 30.82
N THR A 76 35.30 13.36 32.07
CA THR A 76 35.93 14.01 33.22
C THR A 76 36.76 12.95 33.92
N GLU A 77 38.03 12.86 33.55
CA GLU A 77 39.05 12.25 34.42
C GLU A 77 39.15 13.11 35.68
N ASP A 78 38.43 12.74 36.74
CA ASP A 78 38.79 13.18 38.09
C ASP A 78 40.01 12.37 38.53
N ARG A 79 41.17 12.79 38.02
CA ARG A 79 42.49 12.29 38.41
C ARG A 79 43.28 13.47 38.92
N ARG A 80 43.10 13.81 40.20
CA ARG A 80 43.94 14.66 41.09
C ARG A 80 43.07 15.03 42.31
N GLN A 81 43.37 14.73 43.57
CA GLN A 81 44.56 14.29 44.32
C GLN A 81 44.09 13.59 45.60
#